data_AF-A0A921MUA4-F1
#
_entry.id   AF-A0A921MUA4-F1
#
_cell.length_a   1.000
_cell.length_b   1.000
_cell.length_c   1.000
_cell.angle_alpha   90.00
_cell.angle_beta   90.00
_cell.angle_gamma   90.00
#
_symmetry.space_group_name_H-M   'P 1'
#
loop_
_entity.id
_entity.type
_entity.pdbx_description
1 polymer ?
#
loop_
_entity_poly.entity_id
_entity_poly.type
_entity_poly.pdbx_seq_one_letter_code
_entity_poly.pdbx_strand_id
1 'polypeptide(L)'
;MVQIFTLRERLAMLPGTVRRHAASTQARLSVIADARAVAPEIPRDAEAGHLERAARRLLRRAAQDEFAREGVTRVNLPEEAGRADLRRADVAGDASFHAFVEDVLSAVDIAPSLLERDDAVDLRAARGSSDAYGLSPEVASDLASYLLSRAFTLHEGTGAEADASDALEAYLAEQAALIRQDIREALVRQVRVPLELQVARERHERIEALGPGAGFLPDADGAGPADAEDSHFPQRARAAFEFAQNEAGRAAFGALRTGAAKAYERYGTPRNPPPPPR
;
A
#
# COMPACT_ATOMS: atom_id res chain seq x y z
N MET A 1 -3.99 -63.00 7.35
CA MET A 1 -3.96 -62.40 5.99
C MET A 1 -4.23 -60.90 6.16
N VAL A 2 -3.21 -60.05 6.12
CA VAL A 2 -3.37 -58.60 6.37
C VAL A 2 -3.70 -57.92 5.04
N GLN A 3 -4.92 -57.43 4.88
CA GLN A 3 -5.32 -56.68 3.68
C GLN A 3 -4.61 -55.32 3.67
N ILE A 4 -3.64 -55.15 2.77
CA ILE A 4 -3.01 -53.86 2.50
C ILE A 4 -3.94 -53.10 1.56
N PHE A 5 -4.88 -52.36 2.15
CA PHE A 5 -5.68 -51.42 1.38
C PHE A 5 -4.80 -50.30 0.82
N THR A 6 -4.94 -50.02 -0.47
CA THR A 6 -4.30 -48.89 -1.13
C THR A 6 -4.87 -47.58 -0.57
N LEU A 7 -4.09 -46.49 -0.64
CA LEU A 7 -4.51 -45.17 -0.14
C LEU A 7 -5.84 -44.71 -0.79
N ARG A 8 -6.06 -45.11 -2.05
CA ARG A 8 -7.27 -44.84 -2.83
C ARG A 8 -8.51 -45.58 -2.30
N GLU A 9 -8.36 -46.83 -1.87
CA GLU A 9 -9.46 -47.62 -1.28
C GLU A 9 -9.82 -47.12 0.13
N ARG A 10 -8.82 -46.70 0.92
CA ARG A 10 -9.05 -46.09 2.24
C ARG A 10 -9.81 -44.77 2.14
N LEU A 11 -9.49 -43.94 1.14
CA LEU A 11 -10.19 -42.67 0.88
C LEU A 11 -11.65 -42.90 0.45
N ALA A 12 -11.94 -43.97 -0.30
CA ALA A 12 -13.30 -44.32 -0.73
C ALA A 12 -14.22 -44.75 0.43
N MET A 13 -13.65 -45.28 1.53
CA MET A 13 -14.40 -45.67 2.73
C MET A 13 -14.71 -44.51 3.70
N LEU A 14 -14.21 -43.30 3.43
CA LEU A 14 -14.47 -42.13 4.27
C LEU A 14 -15.87 -41.54 4.01
N PRO A 15 -16.53 -40.97 5.04
CA PRO A 15 -17.76 -40.22 4.88
C PRO A 15 -17.64 -39.16 3.78
N GLY A 16 -18.70 -38.95 3.01
CA GLY A 16 -18.69 -38.00 1.88
C GLY A 16 -18.33 -36.57 2.29
N THR A 17 -18.60 -36.17 3.53
CA THR A 17 -18.17 -34.89 4.12
C THR A 17 -16.66 -34.78 4.25
N VAL A 18 -15.99 -35.84 4.73
CA VAL A 18 -14.52 -35.89 4.87
C VAL A 18 -13.85 -35.88 3.49
N ARG A 19 -14.41 -36.59 2.51
CA ARG A 19 -13.90 -36.56 1.12
C ARG A 19 -14.01 -35.18 0.50
N ARG A 20 -15.14 -34.49 0.68
CA ARG A 20 -15.33 -33.12 0.20
C ARG A 20 -14.37 -32.15 0.87
N HIS A 21 -14.15 -32.28 2.17
CA HIS A 21 -13.20 -31.45 2.90
C HIS A 21 -11.76 -31.70 2.44
N ALA A 22 -11.35 -32.96 2.25
CA ALA A 22 -10.03 -33.29 1.73
C ALA A 22 -9.82 -32.74 0.31
N ALA A 23 -10.84 -32.82 -0.56
CA ALA A 23 -10.80 -32.24 -1.89
C ALA A 23 -10.70 -30.71 -1.85
N SER A 24 -11.46 -30.02 -0.98
CA SER A 24 -11.35 -28.57 -0.82
C SER A 24 -9.98 -28.15 -0.28
N THR A 25 -9.42 -28.90 0.67
CA THR A 25 -8.08 -28.65 1.19
C THR A 25 -7.02 -28.85 0.11
N GLN A 26 -7.12 -29.92 -0.69
CA GLN A 26 -6.19 -30.18 -1.78
C GLN A 26 -6.27 -29.09 -2.86
N ALA A 27 -7.47 -28.65 -3.22
CA ALA A 27 -7.65 -27.59 -4.20
C ALA A 27 -7.07 -26.24 -3.70
N ARG A 28 -7.33 -25.90 -2.43
CA ARG A 28 -6.69 -24.76 -1.78
C ARG A 28 -5.16 -24.84 -1.81
N LEU A 29 -4.59 -25.99 -1.48
CA LEU A 29 -3.14 -26.20 -1.52
C LEU A 29 -2.57 -26.05 -2.93
N SER A 30 -3.30 -26.49 -3.96
CA SER A 30 -2.93 -26.28 -5.37
C SER A 30 -2.88 -24.80 -5.71
N VAL A 31 -3.94 -24.04 -5.39
CA VAL A 31 -3.99 -22.59 -5.65
C VAL A 31 -2.82 -21.85 -4.98
N ILE A 32 -2.46 -22.24 -3.75
CA ILE A 32 -1.30 -21.66 -3.05
C ILE A 32 0.01 -22.07 -3.72
N ALA A 33 0.15 -23.33 -4.15
CA ALA A 33 1.35 -23.80 -4.85
C ALA A 33 1.55 -23.06 -6.19
N ASP A 34 0.46 -22.81 -6.91
CA ASP A 34 0.45 -22.07 -8.17
C ASP A 34 0.86 -20.61 -7.96
N ALA A 35 0.25 -19.93 -6.98
CA ALA A 35 0.63 -18.57 -6.61
C ALA A 35 2.11 -18.48 -6.18
N ARG A 36 2.62 -19.48 -5.45
CA ARG A 36 4.02 -19.54 -5.01
C ARG A 36 5.01 -19.85 -6.13
N ALA A 37 4.58 -20.50 -7.21
CA ALA A 37 5.42 -20.70 -8.38
C ALA A 37 5.75 -19.35 -9.04
N VAL A 38 4.76 -18.46 -9.07
CA VAL A 38 4.93 -17.09 -9.58
C VAL A 38 5.57 -16.19 -8.55
N ALA A 39 5.18 -16.24 -7.27
CA ALA A 39 5.68 -15.37 -6.19
C ALA A 39 6.18 -16.21 -4.99
N PRO A 40 7.47 -16.63 -5.00
CA PRO A 40 8.03 -17.55 -4.01
C PRO A 40 7.98 -17.06 -2.56
N GLU A 41 7.88 -15.75 -2.35
CA GLU A 41 7.75 -15.09 -1.06
C GLU A 41 6.40 -15.35 -0.36
N ILE A 42 5.41 -15.88 -1.07
CA ILE A 42 4.10 -16.20 -0.50
C ILE A 42 4.23 -17.38 0.50
N PRO A 43 3.66 -17.27 1.72
CA PRO A 43 3.66 -18.35 2.72
C PRO A 43 2.98 -19.63 2.22
N ARG A 44 3.37 -20.79 2.76
CA ARG A 44 2.78 -22.10 2.39
C ARG A 44 1.34 -22.26 2.88
N ASP A 45 0.97 -21.53 3.93
CA ASP A 45 -0.34 -21.45 4.56
C ASP A 45 -1.09 -20.17 4.17
N ALA A 46 -0.71 -19.55 3.05
CA ALA A 46 -1.28 -18.29 2.60
C ALA A 46 -2.81 -18.32 2.49
N GLU A 47 -3.40 -17.19 2.86
CA GLU A 47 -4.80 -16.83 2.62
C GLU A 47 -4.90 -15.85 1.46
N ALA A 48 -6.12 -15.62 0.95
CA ALA A 48 -6.39 -14.70 -0.16
C ALA A 48 -5.72 -13.32 0.04
N GLY A 49 -5.83 -12.74 1.24
CA GLY A 49 -5.19 -11.47 1.56
C GLY A 49 -3.66 -11.46 1.46
N HIS A 50 -2.98 -12.61 1.48
CA HIS A 50 -1.54 -12.69 1.22
C HIS A 50 -1.22 -12.51 -0.27
N LEU A 51 -2.05 -13.08 -1.14
CA LEU A 51 -1.92 -12.97 -2.60
C LEU A 51 -2.27 -11.54 -3.04
N GLU A 52 -3.33 -10.94 -2.51
CA GLU A 52 -3.68 -9.52 -2.74
C GLU A 52 -2.52 -8.58 -2.36
N ARG A 53 -1.89 -8.81 -1.20
CA ARG A 53 -0.72 -8.04 -0.77
C ARG A 53 0.48 -8.28 -1.67
N ALA A 54 0.66 -9.49 -2.20
CA ALA A 54 1.74 -9.80 -3.14
C ALA A 54 1.53 -9.07 -4.48
N ALA A 55 0.31 -9.11 -5.03
CA ALA A 55 -0.08 -8.38 -6.24
C ALA A 55 0.15 -6.86 -6.09
N ARG A 56 -0.33 -6.26 -5.00
CA ARG A 56 -0.07 -4.84 -4.68
C ARG A 56 1.42 -4.51 -4.60
N ARG A 57 2.21 -5.34 -3.92
CA ARG A 57 3.67 -5.13 -3.82
C ARG A 57 4.36 -5.23 -5.17
N LEU A 58 3.94 -6.18 -6.02
CA LEU A 58 4.50 -6.39 -7.35
C LEU A 58 4.31 -5.15 -8.22
N LEU A 59 3.07 -4.65 -8.32
CA LEU A 59 2.74 -3.47 -9.13
C LEU A 59 3.33 -2.19 -8.59
N ARG A 60 3.29 -2.00 -7.26
CA ARG A 60 3.97 -0.86 -6.63
C ARG A 60 5.45 -0.85 -6.98
N ARG A 61 6.13 -2.00 -6.92
CA ARG A 61 7.55 -2.09 -7.25
C ARG A 61 7.79 -1.82 -8.74
N ALA A 62 6.99 -2.41 -9.63
CA ALA A 62 7.09 -2.16 -11.07
C ALA A 62 6.91 -0.67 -11.41
N ALA A 63 5.96 0.03 -10.77
CA ALA A 63 5.79 1.46 -10.94
C ALA A 63 7.00 2.28 -10.45
N GLN A 64 7.64 1.85 -9.36
CA GLN A 64 8.87 2.49 -8.85
C GLN A 64 10.08 2.23 -9.75
N ASP A 65 10.17 1.02 -10.32
CA ASP A 65 11.19 0.63 -11.28
C ASP A 65 11.01 1.41 -12.60
N GLU A 66 9.76 1.61 -13.06
CA GLU A 66 9.42 2.45 -14.21
C GLU A 66 9.77 3.92 -13.97
N PHE A 67 9.53 4.44 -12.76
CA PHE A 67 9.97 5.77 -12.39
C PHE A 67 11.49 5.91 -12.44
N ALA A 68 12.24 4.90 -11.99
CA ALA A 68 13.69 4.89 -12.08
C ALA A 68 14.19 4.80 -13.55
N ARG A 69 13.46 4.07 -14.40
CA ARG A 69 13.76 3.87 -15.82
C ARG A 69 13.54 5.12 -16.66
N GLU A 70 12.34 5.71 -16.56
CA GLU A 70 11.89 6.79 -17.46
C GLU A 70 11.45 8.06 -16.72
N GLY A 71 10.94 7.92 -15.49
CA GLY A 71 10.45 9.05 -14.71
C GLY A 71 11.55 10.07 -14.38
N VAL A 72 12.77 9.61 -14.10
CA VAL A 72 13.93 10.47 -13.79
C VAL A 72 14.32 11.39 -14.96
N THR A 73 14.10 10.95 -16.21
CA THR A 73 14.46 11.73 -17.41
C THR A 73 13.30 12.59 -17.92
N ARG A 74 12.05 12.15 -17.72
CA ARG A 74 10.83 12.88 -18.14
C ARG A 74 10.43 13.99 -17.18
N VAL A 75 10.69 13.80 -15.89
CA VAL A 75 10.52 14.84 -14.88
C VAL A 75 11.80 15.66 -14.88
N ASN A 76 11.73 16.93 -15.26
CA ASN A 76 12.87 17.86 -15.22
C ASN A 76 13.32 18.06 -13.77
N LEU A 77 14.14 17.13 -13.28
CA LEU A 77 14.90 17.29 -12.05
C LEU A 77 16.08 18.21 -12.42
N PRO A 78 16.18 19.44 -11.87
CA PRO A 78 17.20 20.37 -12.33
C PRO A 78 18.61 19.76 -12.18
N GLU A 79 19.44 19.84 -13.22
CA GLU A 79 20.72 19.10 -13.32
C GLU A 79 21.73 19.46 -12.20
N GLU A 80 21.60 20.66 -11.63
CA GLU A 80 22.41 21.18 -10.51
C GLU A 80 21.64 21.23 -9.19
N ALA A 81 20.36 20.82 -9.18
CA ALA A 81 19.53 20.85 -7.98
C ALA A 81 20.02 19.82 -6.97
N GLY A 82 20.55 20.33 -5.86
CA GLY A 82 20.50 19.57 -4.63
C GLY A 82 19.03 19.27 -4.28
N ARG A 83 18.80 18.24 -3.47
CA ARG A 83 17.48 17.91 -2.89
C ARG A 83 16.77 19.09 -2.18
N ALA A 84 17.45 20.21 -1.93
CA ALA A 84 16.88 21.47 -1.43
C ALA A 84 16.11 22.28 -2.50
N ASP A 85 16.48 22.15 -3.78
CA ASP A 85 15.83 22.86 -4.89
C ASP A 85 14.61 22.10 -5.41
N LEU A 86 14.66 20.75 -5.37
CA LEU A 86 13.50 19.88 -5.58
C LEU A 86 12.36 20.14 -4.58
N ARG A 87 12.69 20.70 -3.40
CA ARG A 87 11.73 21.05 -2.34
C ARG A 87 10.89 22.28 -2.67
N ARG A 88 11.50 23.26 -3.31
CA ARG A 88 10.85 24.52 -3.69
C ARG A 88 10.05 24.38 -4.97
N ALA A 89 10.35 23.38 -5.78
CA ALA A 89 9.75 23.18 -7.09
C ALA A 89 8.36 22.53 -7.09
N ASP A 90 7.87 22.00 -5.95
CA ASP A 90 6.62 21.22 -5.86
C ASP A 90 6.46 20.20 -7.00
N VAL A 91 7.44 19.31 -7.14
CA VAL A 91 7.49 18.31 -8.23
C VAL A 91 6.24 17.42 -8.26
N ALA A 92 5.55 17.24 -7.13
CA ALA A 92 4.30 16.48 -7.08
C ALA A 92 3.11 17.21 -7.73
N GLY A 93 3.19 18.53 -7.90
CA GLY A 93 2.24 19.37 -8.64
C GLY A 93 2.68 19.70 -10.07
N ASP A 94 3.84 19.19 -10.51
CA ASP A 94 4.38 19.42 -11.85
C ASP A 94 3.60 18.63 -12.91
N ALA A 95 3.31 19.28 -14.05
CA ALA A 95 2.52 18.68 -15.11
C ALA A 95 3.21 17.46 -15.76
N SER A 96 4.55 17.46 -15.86
CA SER A 96 5.31 16.32 -16.41
C SER A 96 5.32 15.14 -15.45
N PHE A 97 5.39 15.38 -14.14
CA PHE A 97 5.22 14.33 -13.14
C PHE A 97 3.81 13.74 -13.17
N HIS A 98 2.77 14.58 -13.25
CA HIS A 98 1.39 14.12 -13.39
C HIS A 98 1.17 13.29 -14.65
N ALA A 99 1.70 13.75 -15.80
CA ALA A 99 1.62 12.99 -17.05
C ALA A 99 2.33 11.64 -16.94
N PHE A 100 3.52 11.59 -16.33
CA PHE A 100 4.22 10.33 -16.07
C PHE A 100 3.40 9.38 -15.19
N VAL A 101 2.83 9.88 -14.09
CA VAL A 101 2.00 9.05 -13.20
C VAL A 101 0.80 8.48 -13.95
N GLU A 102 0.12 9.28 -14.76
CA GLU A 102 -1.02 8.81 -15.54
C GLU A 102 -0.61 7.83 -16.65
N ASP A 103 0.56 8.01 -17.28
CA ASP A 103 1.14 7.02 -18.21
C ASP A 103 1.36 5.67 -17.51
N VAL A 104 2.00 5.66 -16.34
CA VAL A 104 2.21 4.43 -15.56
C VAL A 104 0.88 3.81 -15.15
N LEU A 105 -0.08 4.60 -14.67
CA LEU A 105 -1.40 4.09 -14.28
C LEU A 105 -2.21 3.56 -15.47
N SER A 106 -1.99 4.10 -16.67
CA SER A 106 -2.62 3.61 -17.91
C SER A 106 -2.07 2.26 -18.35
N ALA A 107 -0.79 1.98 -18.06
CA ALA A 107 -0.16 0.67 -18.29
C ALA A 107 -0.58 -0.38 -17.25
N VAL A 108 -1.18 0.03 -16.13
CA VAL A 108 -1.70 -0.88 -15.10
C VAL A 108 -3.11 -1.35 -15.48
N ASP A 109 -3.18 -2.54 -16.05
CA ASP A 109 -4.42 -3.22 -16.44
C ASP A 109 -4.71 -4.46 -15.59
N ILE A 110 -5.76 -4.39 -14.78
CA ILE A 110 -6.17 -5.50 -13.91
C ILE A 110 -7.47 -6.07 -14.44
N ALA A 111 -7.37 -7.27 -15.01
CA ALA A 111 -8.44 -7.96 -15.69
C ALA A 111 -8.41 -9.46 -15.36
N PRO A 112 -9.49 -10.22 -15.65
CA PRO A 112 -9.47 -11.67 -15.49
C PRO A 112 -8.27 -12.29 -16.21
N SER A 113 -7.42 -13.00 -15.47
CA SER A 113 -6.20 -13.56 -16.03
C SER A 113 -6.51 -14.79 -16.87
N LEU A 114 -6.01 -14.79 -18.11
CA LEU A 114 -6.02 -15.95 -19.00
C LEU A 114 -4.78 -16.84 -18.82
N LEU A 115 -3.85 -16.47 -17.95
CA LEU A 115 -2.59 -17.18 -17.77
C LEU A 115 -2.80 -18.50 -17.01
N GLU A 116 -2.26 -19.58 -17.56
CA GLU A 116 -2.04 -20.80 -16.80
C GLU A 116 -0.80 -20.66 -15.90
N ARG A 117 -0.60 -21.62 -15.00
CA ARG A 117 0.52 -21.62 -14.06
C ARG A 117 1.86 -21.53 -14.77
N ASP A 118 2.08 -22.38 -15.76
CA ASP A 118 3.37 -22.49 -16.42
C ASP A 118 3.63 -21.24 -17.29
N ASP A 119 2.60 -20.70 -17.94
CA ASP A 119 2.68 -19.42 -18.66
C ASP A 119 3.05 -18.25 -17.75
N ALA A 120 2.47 -18.17 -16.55
CA ALA A 120 2.79 -17.11 -15.60
C ALA A 120 4.23 -17.23 -15.06
N VAL A 121 4.73 -18.46 -14.89
CA VAL A 121 6.14 -18.71 -14.52
C VAL A 121 7.08 -18.32 -15.66
N ASP A 122 6.75 -18.73 -16.88
CA ASP A 122 7.54 -18.43 -18.07
C ASP A 122 7.55 -16.93 -18.36
N LEU A 123 6.41 -16.26 -18.23
CA LEU A 123 6.30 -14.81 -18.34
C LEU A 123 7.21 -14.12 -17.34
N ARG A 124 7.21 -14.53 -16.06
CA ARG A 124 8.11 -13.95 -15.05
C ARG A 124 9.59 -14.20 -15.37
N ALA A 125 9.93 -15.33 -15.97
CA ALA A 125 11.31 -15.73 -16.26
C ALA A 125 11.83 -15.26 -17.63
N ALA A 126 10.95 -14.81 -18.52
CA ALA A 126 11.31 -14.44 -19.88
C ALA A 126 12.27 -13.24 -19.91
N ARG A 127 13.28 -13.31 -20.79
CA ARG A 127 14.33 -12.28 -20.89
C ARG A 127 13.81 -10.88 -21.26
N GLY A 128 12.66 -10.79 -21.92
CA GLY A 128 12.02 -9.53 -22.28
C GLY A 128 11.12 -8.94 -21.20
N SER A 129 10.86 -9.70 -20.14
CA SER A 129 9.89 -9.32 -19.10
C SER A 129 10.46 -8.39 -18.03
N SER A 130 11.77 -8.46 -17.82
CA SER A 130 12.49 -7.61 -16.87
C SER A 130 13.80 -7.12 -17.45
N ASP A 131 14.20 -5.91 -17.09
CA ASP A 131 15.50 -5.35 -17.42
C ASP A 131 16.36 -5.11 -16.15
N ALA A 132 17.34 -4.20 -16.23
CA ALA A 132 18.18 -3.84 -15.09
C ALA A 132 17.43 -3.13 -13.94
N TYR A 133 16.28 -2.52 -14.23
CA TYR A 133 15.45 -1.83 -13.24
C TYR A 133 14.43 -2.79 -12.61
N GLY A 134 13.83 -3.67 -13.40
CA GLY A 134 12.85 -4.63 -12.92
C GLY A 134 11.83 -5.01 -13.98
N LEU A 135 10.68 -5.51 -13.54
CA LEU A 135 9.55 -5.85 -14.43
C LEU A 135 8.92 -4.58 -14.98
N SER A 136 8.40 -4.64 -16.21
CA SER A 136 7.54 -3.55 -16.72
C SER A 136 6.18 -3.54 -16.00
N PRO A 137 5.48 -2.39 -15.96
CA PRO A 137 4.13 -2.29 -15.41
C PRO A 137 3.14 -3.26 -16.05
N GLU A 138 3.23 -3.52 -17.34
CA GLU A 138 2.35 -4.42 -18.10
C GLU A 138 2.55 -5.87 -17.65
N VAL A 139 3.80 -6.34 -17.62
CA VAL A 139 4.12 -7.69 -17.16
C VAL A 139 3.73 -7.87 -15.70
N ALA A 140 3.98 -6.85 -14.86
CA ALA A 140 3.56 -6.86 -13.48
C ALA A 140 2.03 -6.91 -13.34
N SER A 141 1.29 -6.30 -14.26
CA SER A 141 -0.18 -6.30 -14.30
C SER A 141 -0.73 -7.67 -14.65
N ASP A 142 -0.16 -8.36 -15.64
CA ASP A 142 -0.54 -9.73 -15.99
C ASP A 142 -0.32 -10.70 -14.83
N LEU A 143 0.84 -10.61 -14.18
CA LEU A 143 1.17 -11.44 -13.02
C LEU A 143 0.34 -11.08 -11.79
N ALA A 144 0.02 -9.81 -11.58
CA ALA A 144 -0.86 -9.37 -10.50
C ALA A 144 -2.30 -9.84 -10.73
N SER A 145 -2.81 -9.72 -11.95
CA SER A 145 -4.11 -10.25 -12.38
C SER A 145 -4.19 -11.74 -12.11
N TYR A 146 -3.16 -12.50 -12.46
CA TYR A 146 -3.05 -13.92 -12.14
C TYR A 146 -3.16 -14.18 -10.62
N LEU A 147 -2.36 -13.47 -9.81
CA LEU A 147 -2.39 -13.62 -8.34
C LEU A 147 -3.75 -13.23 -7.74
N LEU A 148 -4.42 -12.21 -8.28
CA LEU A 148 -5.72 -11.77 -7.81
C LEU A 148 -6.84 -12.76 -8.17
N SER A 149 -6.81 -13.37 -9.36
CA SER A 149 -7.75 -14.46 -9.70
C SER A 149 -7.58 -15.67 -8.78
N ARG A 150 -6.35 -15.99 -8.37
CA ARG A 150 -6.08 -17.03 -7.36
C ARG A 150 -6.56 -16.62 -5.97
N ALA A 151 -6.41 -15.35 -5.59
CA ALA A 151 -6.94 -14.82 -4.33
C ALA A 151 -8.48 -14.92 -4.29
N PHE A 152 -9.15 -14.57 -5.39
CA PHE A 152 -10.61 -14.73 -5.54
C PHE A 152 -11.04 -16.19 -5.38
N THR A 153 -10.32 -17.12 -6.00
CA THR A 153 -10.57 -18.58 -5.85
C THR A 153 -10.45 -19.04 -4.39
N LEU A 154 -9.58 -18.40 -3.59
CA LEU A 154 -9.44 -18.69 -2.16
C LEU A 154 -10.57 -18.10 -1.30
N HIS A 155 -11.23 -17.02 -1.75
CA HIS A 155 -12.37 -16.39 -1.08
C HIS A 155 -13.67 -17.15 -1.35
N GLU A 156 -14.05 -17.32 -2.62
CA GLU A 156 -15.34 -17.90 -3.04
C GLU A 156 -15.33 -19.45 -3.00
N GLY A 157 -14.16 -20.06 -2.94
CA GLY A 157 -13.99 -21.49 -3.13
C GLY A 157 -13.99 -21.88 -4.62
N THR A 158 -13.76 -23.15 -4.92
CA THR A 158 -13.50 -23.64 -6.29
C THR A 158 -14.77 -23.88 -7.13
N GLY A 159 -15.86 -23.18 -6.83
CA GLY A 159 -17.14 -23.33 -7.52
C GLY A 159 -17.28 -22.34 -8.66
N ALA A 160 -17.24 -22.81 -9.91
CA ALA A 160 -17.52 -21.98 -11.09
C ALA A 160 -19.04 -21.97 -11.34
N GLU A 161 -19.72 -20.95 -10.81
CA GLU A 161 -21.09 -20.59 -11.22
C GLU A 161 -21.01 -19.41 -12.19
N ALA A 162 -22.02 -19.20 -13.04
CA ALA A 162 -22.00 -18.06 -13.98
C ALA A 162 -21.87 -16.71 -13.24
N ASP A 163 -22.46 -16.62 -12.05
CA ASP A 163 -22.35 -15.48 -11.13
C ASP A 163 -20.90 -15.25 -10.65
N ALA A 164 -20.02 -16.26 -10.73
CA ALA A 164 -18.62 -16.15 -10.32
C ALA A 164 -17.78 -15.30 -11.28
N SER A 165 -18.17 -15.20 -12.57
CA SER A 165 -17.46 -14.35 -13.54
C SER A 165 -17.70 -12.87 -13.24
N ASP A 166 -18.97 -12.48 -13.08
CA ASP A 166 -19.35 -11.10 -12.74
C ASP A 166 -18.79 -10.71 -11.36
N ALA A 167 -18.81 -11.64 -10.39
CA ALA A 167 -18.21 -11.43 -9.09
C ALA A 167 -16.68 -11.26 -9.16
N LEU A 168 -16.00 -12.03 -10.01
CA LEU A 168 -14.56 -11.88 -10.24
C LEU A 168 -14.25 -10.51 -10.85
N GLU A 169 -14.99 -10.09 -11.86
CA GLU A 169 -14.80 -8.78 -12.49
C GLU A 169 -15.01 -7.63 -11.50
N ALA A 170 -16.07 -7.70 -10.68
CA ALA A 170 -16.32 -6.72 -9.63
C ALA A 170 -15.19 -6.67 -8.59
N TYR A 171 -14.72 -7.84 -8.14
CA TYR A 171 -13.58 -7.95 -7.22
C TYR A 171 -12.29 -7.36 -7.82
N LEU A 172 -12.00 -7.66 -9.10
CA LEU A 172 -10.81 -7.14 -9.77
C LEU A 172 -10.89 -5.63 -9.97
N ALA A 173 -12.06 -5.08 -10.28
CA ALA A 173 -12.27 -3.64 -10.38
C ALA A 173 -12.02 -2.92 -9.04
N GLU A 174 -12.46 -3.51 -7.92
CA GLU A 174 -12.18 -2.99 -6.58
C GLU A 174 -10.67 -3.01 -6.30
N GLN A 175 -10.00 -4.13 -6.57
CA GLN A 175 -8.55 -4.25 -6.40
C GLN A 175 -7.77 -3.27 -7.29
N ALA A 176 -8.22 -3.06 -8.54
CA ALA A 176 -7.62 -2.10 -9.46
C ALA A 176 -7.66 -0.68 -8.89
N ALA A 177 -8.80 -0.26 -8.31
CA ALA A 177 -8.92 1.06 -7.69
C ALA A 177 -7.95 1.23 -6.51
N LEU A 178 -7.88 0.22 -5.63
CA LEU A 178 -6.97 0.23 -4.48
C LEU A 178 -5.49 0.27 -4.93
N ILE A 179 -5.11 -0.57 -5.89
CA ILE A 179 -3.75 -0.64 -6.43
C ILE A 179 -3.35 0.69 -7.07
N ARG A 180 -4.22 1.29 -7.89
CA ARG A 180 -3.93 2.58 -8.54
C ARG A 180 -3.72 3.70 -7.52
N GLN A 181 -4.51 3.71 -6.44
CA GLN A 181 -4.31 4.63 -5.33
C GLN A 181 -2.97 4.38 -4.62
N ASP A 182 -2.66 3.13 -4.28
CA ASP A 182 -1.40 2.74 -3.61
C ASP A 182 -0.18 3.15 -4.44
N ILE A 183 -0.23 2.96 -5.76
CA ILE A 183 0.85 3.36 -6.70
C ILE A 183 1.01 4.88 -6.70
N ARG A 184 -0.09 5.62 -6.85
CA ARG A 184 -0.07 7.09 -6.84
C ARG A 184 0.54 7.63 -5.55
N GLU A 185 0.10 7.12 -4.40
CA GLU A 185 0.64 7.50 -3.09
C GLU A 185 2.12 7.16 -2.96
N ALA A 186 2.55 5.99 -3.44
CA ALA A 186 3.95 5.56 -3.39
C ALA A 186 4.86 6.46 -4.24
N LEU A 187 4.46 6.79 -5.47
CA LEU A 187 5.23 7.65 -6.37
C LEU A 187 5.33 9.09 -5.83
N VAL A 188 4.21 9.66 -5.36
CA VAL A 188 4.20 10.98 -4.72
C VAL A 188 5.11 10.98 -3.49
N ARG A 189 5.04 9.93 -2.67
CA ARG A 189 5.89 9.79 -1.48
C ARG A 189 7.37 9.67 -1.83
N GLN A 190 7.72 8.99 -2.92
CA GLN A 190 9.10 8.84 -3.37
C GLN A 190 9.74 10.18 -3.74
N VAL A 191 8.94 11.10 -4.27
CA VAL A 191 9.36 12.47 -4.56
C VAL A 191 9.33 13.35 -3.29
N ARG A 192 8.41 13.13 -2.34
CA ARG A 192 8.26 13.93 -1.11
C ARG A 192 9.15 13.56 0.08
N VAL A 193 9.46 12.28 0.34
CA VAL A 193 10.15 11.86 1.59
C VAL A 193 11.63 12.29 1.66
N PRO A 194 12.41 12.23 0.58
CA PRO A 194 13.77 12.79 0.58
C PRO A 194 13.80 14.29 0.92
N LEU A 195 12.72 15.00 0.59
CA LEU A 195 12.52 16.43 0.85
C LEU A 195 12.26 16.68 2.34
N GLU A 196 11.34 15.95 2.95
CA GLU A 196 10.97 16.12 4.36
C GLU A 196 12.10 15.74 5.33
N LEU A 197 12.85 14.66 5.05
CA LEU A 197 13.97 14.22 5.91
C LEU A 197 15.14 15.21 5.92
N GLN A 198 15.36 15.93 4.83
CA GLN A 198 16.41 16.94 4.78
C GLN A 198 15.93 18.29 5.36
N VAL A 199 14.64 18.64 5.29
CA VAL A 199 14.10 19.76 6.12
C VAL A 199 14.30 19.46 7.59
N ALA A 200 13.99 18.23 8.01
CA ALA A 200 14.16 17.82 9.39
C ALA A 200 15.63 17.88 9.82
N ARG A 201 16.58 17.45 8.97
CA ARG A 201 18.02 17.54 9.23
C ARG A 201 18.56 18.97 9.18
N GLU A 202 18.22 19.78 8.19
CA GLU A 202 18.64 21.20 8.13
C GLU A 202 18.03 22.04 9.26
N ARG A 203 16.82 21.68 9.72
CA ARG A 203 16.20 22.28 10.92
C ARG A 203 16.96 21.84 12.17
N HIS A 204 17.34 20.57 12.26
CA HIS A 204 18.14 20.04 13.36
C HIS A 204 19.55 20.65 13.39
N GLU A 205 20.24 20.72 12.26
CA GLU A 205 21.55 21.35 12.10
C GLU A 205 21.50 22.86 12.35
N ARG A 206 20.41 23.57 11.97
CA ARG A 206 20.23 24.98 12.39
C ARG A 206 20.06 25.11 13.90
N ILE A 207 19.33 24.20 14.52
CA ILE A 207 19.15 24.17 15.98
C ILE A 207 20.48 23.83 16.68
N GLU A 208 21.29 22.96 16.10
CA GLU A 208 22.63 22.61 16.62
C GLU A 208 23.68 23.70 16.37
N ALA A 209 23.65 24.37 15.22
CA ALA A 209 24.57 25.45 14.85
C ALA A 209 24.33 26.74 15.64
N LEU A 210 23.09 26.93 16.12
CA LEU A 210 22.75 27.95 17.12
C LEU A 210 23.39 27.64 18.49
N GLY A 211 23.85 26.41 18.72
CA GLY A 211 24.48 25.99 19.97
C GLY A 211 23.49 25.94 21.15
N PRO A 212 23.85 25.28 22.27
CA PRO A 212 23.01 25.25 23.45
C PRO A 212 22.98 26.66 24.07
N GLY A 213 21.93 27.42 23.79
CA GLY A 213 21.69 28.73 24.40
C GLY A 213 21.53 29.91 23.44
N ALA A 214 21.67 29.77 22.12
CA ALA A 214 21.20 30.84 21.23
C ALA A 214 19.68 30.74 21.13
N GLY A 215 19.02 31.57 21.94
CA GLY A 215 17.59 31.79 21.87
C GLY A 215 17.21 32.13 20.43
N PHE A 216 16.23 31.39 19.93
CA PHE A 216 15.45 31.79 18.78
C PHE A 216 14.85 33.17 19.10
N LEU A 217 15.44 34.24 18.54
CA LEU A 217 14.79 35.54 18.50
C LEU A 217 13.86 35.50 17.27
N PRO A 218 12.54 35.43 17.47
CA PRO A 218 11.63 35.72 16.37
C PRO A 218 11.83 37.20 16.00
N ASP A 219 11.90 37.51 14.70
CA ASP A 219 11.73 38.88 14.22
C ASP A 219 10.41 39.41 14.79
N ALA A 220 10.52 40.31 15.76
CA ALA A 220 9.41 40.95 16.43
C ALA A 220 9.32 42.41 16.00
N ASP A 221 9.05 42.60 14.71
CA ASP A 221 8.16 43.66 14.25
C ASP A 221 6.84 42.98 13.84
N GLY A 222 6.01 42.66 14.83
CA GLY A 222 4.62 42.24 14.61
C GLY A 222 4.16 40.95 15.32
N ALA A 223 3.67 41.12 16.54
CA ALA A 223 2.73 40.26 17.28
C ALA A 223 3.27 39.00 18.02
N GLY A 224 3.83 39.25 19.21
CA GLY A 224 3.60 38.42 20.42
C GLY A 224 4.80 38.23 21.36
N PRO A 225 4.75 38.68 22.63
CA PRO A 225 5.64 38.20 23.70
C PRO A 225 4.86 37.26 24.65
N ALA A 226 5.26 36.01 24.92
CA ALA A 226 6.48 35.48 25.54
C ALA A 226 6.52 35.62 27.07
N ASP A 227 6.46 34.46 27.74
CA ASP A 227 7.10 34.07 29.02
C ASP A 227 6.73 32.58 29.23
N ALA A 228 7.55 31.63 29.68
CA ALA A 228 8.98 31.45 29.86
C ALA A 228 9.18 29.94 30.17
N GLU A 229 10.42 29.46 30.10
CA GLU A 229 10.93 28.16 30.57
C GLU A 229 10.68 26.94 29.67
N ASP A 230 11.74 26.35 29.11
CA ASP A 230 11.78 24.92 28.74
C ASP A 230 13.20 24.33 28.74
N SER A 231 13.87 24.41 29.89
CA SER A 231 15.02 23.57 30.27
C SER A 231 14.59 22.21 30.86
N HIS A 232 13.33 21.79 30.69
CA HIS A 232 12.76 20.67 31.46
C HIS A 232 11.94 19.67 30.64
N PHE A 233 12.13 19.58 29.32
CA PHE A 233 11.37 18.68 28.45
C PHE A 233 11.29 17.19 28.92
N PRO A 234 12.37 16.57 29.42
CA PRO A 234 12.31 15.20 29.94
C PRO A 234 11.47 15.09 31.23
N GLN A 235 11.43 16.15 32.03
CA GLN A 235 10.66 16.22 33.28
C GLN A 235 9.19 16.58 33.03
N ARG A 236 8.89 17.39 32.00
CA ARG A 236 7.53 17.70 31.54
C ARG A 236 6.86 16.51 30.87
N ALA A 237 7.60 15.74 30.07
CA ALA A 237 7.07 14.50 29.51
C ALA A 237 6.66 13.52 30.62
N ARG A 238 7.43 13.47 31.71
CA ARG A 238 7.11 12.68 32.90
C ARG A 238 5.92 13.24 33.69
N ALA A 239 5.88 14.55 33.92
CA ALA A 239 4.78 15.21 34.62
C ALA A 239 3.46 15.18 33.83
N ALA A 240 3.50 15.27 32.50
CA ALA A 240 2.33 15.15 31.64
C ALA A 240 1.80 13.70 31.62
N PHE A 241 2.70 12.71 31.70
CA PHE A 241 2.34 11.30 31.82
C PHE A 241 1.70 11.00 33.17
N GLU A 242 2.23 11.56 34.27
CA GLU A 242 1.64 11.44 35.61
C GLU A 242 0.31 12.19 35.73
N PHE A 243 0.20 13.37 35.11
CA PHE A 243 -1.04 14.15 35.07
C PHE A 243 -2.15 13.41 34.31
N ALA A 244 -1.84 12.79 33.17
CA ALA A 244 -2.79 11.99 32.40
C ALA A 244 -3.30 10.74 33.17
N GLN A 245 -2.56 10.28 34.19
CA GLN A 245 -2.98 9.17 35.04
C GLN A 245 -3.87 9.61 36.21
N ASN A 246 -3.82 10.87 36.62
CA ASN A 246 -4.66 11.42 37.68
C ASN A 246 -6.08 11.78 37.18
N GLU A 247 -7.04 11.76 38.11
CA GLU A 247 -8.48 11.86 37.82
C GLU A 247 -8.86 13.17 37.12
N ALA A 248 -8.22 14.29 37.50
CA ALA A 248 -8.37 15.58 36.84
C ALA A 248 -7.82 15.60 35.40
N GLY A 249 -6.70 14.91 35.15
CA GLY A 249 -6.14 14.80 33.80
C GLY A 249 -6.98 13.91 32.90
N ARG A 250 -7.52 12.80 33.43
CA ARG A 250 -8.46 11.95 32.68
C ARG A 250 -9.74 12.71 32.30
N ALA A 251 -10.25 13.57 33.18
CA ALA A 251 -11.41 14.43 32.87
C ALA A 251 -11.09 15.45 31.76
N ALA A 252 -9.90 16.07 31.78
CA ALA A 252 -9.47 17.03 30.76
C ALA A 252 -9.25 16.37 29.38
N PHE A 253 -8.62 15.19 29.34
CA PHE A 253 -8.49 14.40 28.10
C PHE A 253 -9.83 13.86 27.62
N GLY A 254 -10.75 13.54 28.55
CA GLY A 254 -12.13 13.19 28.23
C GLY A 254 -12.87 14.31 27.49
N ALA A 255 -12.74 15.56 27.95
CA ALA A 255 -13.35 16.74 27.32
C ALA A 255 -12.77 17.05 25.92
N LEU A 256 -11.46 16.84 25.73
CA LEU A 256 -10.81 16.98 24.42
C LEU A 256 -11.30 15.92 23.43
N ARG A 257 -11.51 14.68 23.89
CA ARG A 257 -12.07 13.61 23.07
C ARG A 257 -13.53 13.88 22.66
N THR A 258 -14.36 14.42 23.54
CA THR A 258 -15.73 14.85 23.18
C THR A 258 -15.75 16.06 22.25
N GLY A 259 -14.78 16.98 22.39
CA GLY A 259 -14.60 18.10 21.45
C GLY A 259 -14.21 17.62 20.04
N ALA A 260 -13.30 16.66 19.94
CA ALA A 260 -12.89 16.05 18.68
C ALA A 260 -14.03 15.25 18.01
N ALA A 261 -14.85 14.54 18.80
CA ALA A 261 -16.03 13.83 18.28
C ALA A 261 -17.09 14.80 17.71
N LYS A 262 -17.36 15.92 18.41
CA LYS A 262 -18.27 16.98 17.92
C LYS A 262 -17.76 17.68 16.65
N ALA A 263 -16.44 17.79 16.49
CA ALA A 263 -15.86 18.31 15.25
C ALA A 263 -16.05 17.34 14.08
N TYR A 264 -15.91 16.04 14.32
CA TYR A 264 -16.12 15.02 13.30
C TYR A 264 -17.58 14.94 12.82
N GLU A 265 -18.56 15.07 13.74
CA GLU A 265 -19.98 15.17 13.40
C GLU A 265 -20.33 16.43 12.57
N ARG A 266 -19.62 17.55 12.80
CA ARG A 266 -19.91 18.83 12.11
C ARG A 266 -19.42 18.89 10.66
N TYR A 267 -18.44 18.06 10.30
CA TYR A 267 -17.77 18.11 8.99
C TYR A 267 -17.81 16.79 8.20
N GLY A 268 -18.48 15.75 8.72
CA GLY A 268 -18.43 14.38 8.18
C GLY A 268 -19.56 13.92 7.24
N THR A 269 -20.41 14.80 6.68
CA THR A 269 -21.50 14.38 5.76
C THR A 269 -21.45 15.15 4.42
N PRO A 270 -21.55 14.48 3.25
CA PRO A 270 -21.48 15.15 1.96
C PRO A 270 -22.73 16.02 1.71
N ARG A 271 -22.53 17.33 1.63
CA ARG A 271 -23.52 18.28 1.11
C ARG A 271 -23.44 18.28 -0.41
N ASN A 272 -24.27 17.48 -1.07
CA ASN A 272 -25.01 17.84 -2.31
C ASN A 272 -25.78 16.61 -2.86
N PRO A 273 -27.13 16.65 -2.92
CA PRO A 273 -27.90 15.68 -3.71
C PRO A 273 -27.85 16.01 -5.21
N PRO A 274 -28.03 15.02 -6.11
CA PRO A 274 -27.99 15.23 -7.56
C PRO A 274 -29.24 15.98 -8.08
N PRO A 275 -29.12 16.73 -9.21
CA PRO A 275 -30.23 17.49 -9.78
C PRO A 275 -31.26 16.59 -10.51
N PRO A 276 -32.54 17.02 -10.61
CA PRO A 276 -33.59 16.21 -11.22
C PRO A 276 -33.51 16.15 -12.76
N PRO A 277 -34.03 15.07 -13.38
CA PRO A 277 -33.98 14.85 -14.82
C PRO A 277 -34.91 15.79 -15.60
N ARG A 278 -34.52 16.15 -16.83
CA ARG A 278 -35.32 16.90 -17.81
C ARG A 278 -36.18 15.97 -18.65
#